data_AF-A0A8C8CTB4-F1
#
_entry.id   AF-A0A8C8CTB4-F1
#
_cell.length_a   1.000
_cell.length_b   1.000
_cell.length_c   1.000
_cell.angle_alpha   90.00
_cell.angle_beta   90.00
_cell.angle_gamma   90.00
#
_symmetry.space_group_name_H-M   'P 1'
#
loop_
_entity.id
_entity.type
_entity.pdbx_description
1 polymer ?
#
loop_
_entity_poly.entity_id
_entity_poly.type
_entity_poly.pdbx_seq_one_letter_code
_entity_poly.pdbx_strand_id
1 'polypeptide(L)'
;MIFKTLAGKTSFVGLRLPQTFLFLLFLGSLGFGALFFLPETSRLKRIFQHNSDNSAVITDSMNGQSTQPSSPIGLIGAARFDIGVLRIQSQLSSSNGKQTNNNKESQGTISMEHTSEGDAADDKVHTRGVVVSIRARSPVRVKLRNCMLKPPYGANYGKPSDPESLQRREKVKEMMKFAWDNYKRYAWGENELRPLSRNGNDGRTFGGLRGASIVDSLDTLYIMGLGEEYQEAKEWVENNLNLNVGGEASLFEVNIRYVGGLLSAYYLTGEEVFKRKVVELGKNLLPAFNTPTGIPHGVVNLASDSKRWSGGDLGRSSVLAEFGTLHLEFVHLSELTNDPIYTEKVMNIRKHLNQLDKPRGLYPNALNPVSGNWEQHYVSIGALGDSFYEYLIKSYLMSDRTDEVAKRMYYAALEAIENNLVQRSPGGLIYVAEWRGGILDHRMGHLACFSGGMIGIGAEHGSPETRQHQLDLAANITHTCHESYRRTRSGATLSTCHRVLWYH
;
A
#
# COMPACT_ATOMS: atom_id res chain seq x y z
N MET A 1 12.74 -49.99 -37.26
CA MET A 1 13.95 -50.78 -37.57
C MET A 1 15.06 -50.33 -36.62
N ILE A 2 15.82 -51.30 -36.13
CA ILE A 2 16.89 -51.26 -35.10
C ILE A 2 17.94 -50.17 -35.36
N PHE A 3 18.45 -49.52 -34.30
CA PHE A 3 19.89 -49.30 -34.01
C PHE A 3 20.04 -48.95 -32.51
N LYS A 4 20.40 -49.90 -31.65
CA LYS A 4 21.74 -50.34 -31.22
C LYS A 4 22.62 -49.25 -30.57
N THR A 5 22.98 -49.60 -29.34
CA THR A 5 23.79 -48.99 -28.29
C THR A 5 25.23 -48.66 -28.70
N LEU A 6 25.80 -47.61 -28.11
CA LEU A 6 27.24 -47.54 -27.81
C LEU A 6 27.42 -47.24 -26.32
N ALA A 7 28.06 -48.19 -25.64
CA ALA A 7 28.46 -48.09 -24.25
C ALA A 7 29.84 -47.41 -24.17
N GLY A 8 29.99 -46.49 -23.23
CA GLY A 8 31.27 -45.96 -22.78
C GLY A 8 31.20 -45.63 -21.30
N LYS A 9 31.74 -46.53 -20.47
CA LYS A 9 31.96 -46.28 -19.03
C LYS A 9 33.18 -45.39 -18.88
N THR A 10 33.01 -44.20 -18.32
CA THR A 10 34.04 -43.55 -17.51
C THR A 10 33.40 -42.99 -16.24
N SER A 11 33.96 -43.43 -15.12
CA SER A 11 33.61 -43.03 -13.76
C SER A 11 33.78 -41.53 -13.59
N PHE A 12 32.69 -40.79 -13.43
CA PHE A 12 32.72 -39.45 -12.85
C PHE A 12 32.21 -39.51 -11.42
N VAL A 13 33.09 -39.18 -10.50
CA VAL A 13 32.81 -38.93 -9.09
C VAL A 13 31.75 -37.82 -9.03
N GLY A 14 30.50 -38.21 -8.78
CA GLY A 14 29.41 -37.27 -8.57
C GLY A 14 29.60 -36.54 -7.25
N LEU A 15 30.06 -35.30 -7.31
CA LEU A 15 29.90 -34.35 -6.21
C LEU A 15 28.40 -34.12 -5.99
N ARG A 16 27.82 -34.85 -5.03
CA ARG A 16 26.54 -34.51 -4.40
C ARG A 16 26.74 -33.20 -3.64
N LEU A 17 26.36 -32.09 -4.27
CA LEU A 17 26.17 -30.82 -3.57
C LEU A 17 24.85 -30.90 -2.78
N PRO A 18 24.86 -30.58 -1.47
CA PRO A 18 23.64 -30.56 -0.67
C PRO A 18 22.68 -29.47 -1.17
N GLN A 19 21.41 -29.80 -1.09
CA GLN A 19 20.23 -29.19 -1.69
C GLN A 19 19.83 -27.81 -1.11
N THR A 20 20.78 -26.98 -0.70
CA THR A 20 20.51 -25.78 0.12
C THR A 20 20.84 -24.43 -0.53
N PHE A 21 21.13 -24.39 -1.83
CA PHE A 21 21.47 -23.12 -2.50
C PHE A 21 20.88 -23.08 -3.91
N LEU A 22 19.68 -22.53 -4.05
CA LEU A 22 19.29 -21.56 -5.08
C LEU A 22 17.78 -21.27 -4.97
N PHE A 23 17.41 -20.01 -5.24
CA PHE A 23 16.06 -19.49 -5.48
C PHE A 23 15.29 -18.89 -4.30
N LEU A 24 15.74 -17.70 -3.89
CA LEU A 24 14.87 -16.60 -3.48
C LEU A 24 15.35 -15.33 -4.18
N LEU A 25 14.95 -15.18 -5.45
CA LEU A 25 15.22 -13.99 -6.27
C LEU A 25 13.97 -13.51 -7.03
N PHE A 26 12.79 -13.90 -6.55
CA PHE A 26 11.51 -13.52 -7.14
C PHE A 26 10.43 -13.21 -6.10
N LEU A 27 10.82 -12.73 -4.90
CA LEU A 27 9.88 -12.19 -3.89
C LEU A 27 10.06 -10.68 -3.64
N GLY A 28 10.78 -9.97 -4.52
CA GLY A 28 11.08 -8.54 -4.38
C GLY A 28 10.48 -7.63 -5.46
N SER A 29 9.56 -8.11 -6.30
CA SER A 29 8.97 -7.30 -7.37
C SER A 29 7.69 -6.55 -6.97
N LEU A 30 7.28 -6.63 -5.70
CA LEU A 30 6.46 -5.61 -5.08
C LEU A 30 7.15 -5.21 -3.78
N GLY A 31 8.11 -4.30 -3.95
CA GLY A 31 8.61 -3.50 -2.87
C GLY A 31 7.44 -2.77 -2.24
N PHE A 32 7.11 -3.13 -1.02
CA PHE A 32 6.59 -2.15 -0.09
C PHE A 32 7.79 -1.27 0.29
N GLY A 33 8.21 -0.43 -0.66
CA GLY A 33 9.08 0.68 -0.37
C GLY A 33 8.33 1.56 0.62
N ALA A 34 8.99 1.85 1.74
CA ALA A 34 8.51 2.53 2.94
C ALA A 34 7.77 1.69 4.00
N LEU A 35 8.45 1.51 5.14
CA LEU A 35 7.79 1.36 6.43
C LEU A 35 7.14 2.68 6.87
N PHE A 36 5.83 2.81 6.69
CA PHE A 36 5.05 3.85 7.37
C PHE A 36 4.74 3.40 8.81
N PHE A 37 5.23 4.14 9.81
CA PHE A 37 4.87 3.88 11.20
C PHE A 37 3.45 4.39 11.45
N LEU A 38 2.52 3.44 11.63
CA LEU A 38 1.20 3.73 12.15
C LEU A 38 1.29 4.18 13.61
N PRO A 39 0.48 5.15 14.07
CA PRO A 39 0.42 5.52 15.48
C PRO A 39 0.07 4.29 16.34
N GLU A 40 0.96 3.94 17.27
CA GLU A 40 0.89 2.89 18.31
C GLU A 40 -0.16 1.76 18.11
N THR A 41 0.21 0.68 17.43
CA THR A 41 -0.45 -0.64 17.54
C THR A 41 0.46 -1.65 18.22
N SER A 42 0.79 -1.39 19.49
CA SER A 42 1.59 -2.27 20.36
C SER A 42 0.91 -3.61 20.73
N ARG A 43 -0.11 -4.06 19.99
CA ARG A 43 -0.92 -5.26 20.30
C ARG A 43 -0.81 -6.42 19.30
N LEU A 44 -0.08 -6.27 18.19
CA LEU A 44 0.06 -7.32 17.15
C LEU A 44 0.80 -8.58 17.63
N LYS A 45 1.56 -8.53 18.73
CA LYS A 45 2.31 -9.70 19.26
C LYS A 45 1.43 -10.87 19.73
N ARG A 46 0.11 -10.68 19.90
CA ARG A 46 -0.77 -11.70 20.50
C ARG A 46 -1.68 -12.44 19.50
N ILE A 47 -1.62 -12.10 18.21
CA ILE A 47 -2.58 -12.59 17.20
C ILE A 47 -2.20 -13.97 16.60
N PHE A 48 -0.93 -14.40 16.76
CA PHE A 48 -0.44 -15.64 16.15
C PHE A 48 0.07 -16.70 17.14
N GLN A 49 -0.25 -16.58 18.43
CA GLN A 49 0.02 -17.66 19.38
C GLN A 49 -1.17 -18.63 19.39
N HIS A 50 -0.90 -19.85 18.92
CA HIS A 50 -1.83 -20.97 18.96
C HIS A 50 -2.15 -21.28 20.43
N ASN A 51 -3.43 -21.27 20.81
CA ASN A 51 -3.85 -21.90 22.07
C ASN A 51 -3.56 -23.39 21.94
N SER A 52 -2.60 -23.87 22.73
CA SER A 52 -2.39 -25.28 23.00
C SER A 52 -2.38 -25.45 24.51
N ASP A 53 -3.55 -25.58 25.11
CA ASP A 53 -3.65 -26.09 26.48
C ASP A 53 -4.34 -27.46 26.43
N ASN A 54 -3.47 -28.48 26.43
CA ASN A 54 -3.78 -29.78 26.99
C ASN A 54 -3.91 -29.62 28.51
N SER A 55 -4.95 -30.26 29.04
CA SER A 55 -5.31 -30.37 30.44
C SER A 55 -4.12 -30.69 31.35
N ALA A 56 -3.92 -29.86 32.37
CA ALA A 56 -3.11 -30.22 33.55
C ALA A 56 -4.01 -30.22 34.79
N VAL A 57 -4.00 -31.38 35.43
CA VAL A 57 -4.72 -31.80 36.63
C VAL A 57 -4.29 -30.97 37.83
N ILE A 58 -5.24 -30.47 38.62
CA ILE A 58 -5.00 -30.10 40.02
C ILE A 58 -6.04 -30.84 40.87
N THR A 59 -5.52 -31.72 41.71
CA THR A 59 -6.17 -32.38 42.82
C THR A 59 -6.52 -31.36 43.90
N ASP A 60 -7.77 -31.37 44.38
CA ASP A 60 -8.04 -31.00 45.76
C ASP A 60 -9.23 -31.77 46.34
N SER A 61 -9.05 -32.12 47.60
CA SER A 61 -9.82 -33.08 48.37
C SER A 61 -10.97 -32.43 49.13
N MET A 62 -12.09 -33.16 49.24
CA MET A 62 -13.12 -33.11 50.29
C MET A 62 -13.95 -31.82 50.48
N ASN A 63 -15.23 -31.85 50.06
CA ASN A 63 -16.37 -32.29 50.91
C ASN A 63 -17.74 -31.97 50.25
N GLY A 64 -18.66 -32.94 50.31
CA GLY A 64 -20.08 -32.71 50.62
C GLY A 64 -21.10 -32.43 49.51
N GLN A 65 -21.94 -33.44 49.24
CA GLN A 65 -23.38 -33.38 48.85
C GLN A 65 -23.73 -32.77 47.48
N SER A 66 -23.92 -33.59 46.44
CA SER A 66 -25.21 -34.21 46.02
C SER A 66 -26.32 -33.22 45.66
N THR A 67 -26.57 -33.01 44.36
CA THR A 67 -27.76 -33.51 43.62
C THR A 67 -27.82 -32.85 42.22
N GLN A 68 -27.72 -33.67 41.18
CA GLN A 68 -28.29 -33.47 39.83
C GLN A 68 -29.78 -33.92 39.86
N PRO A 69 -30.57 -33.89 38.76
CA PRO A 69 -30.45 -33.17 37.47
C PRO A 69 -31.79 -32.48 37.06
N SER A 70 -31.78 -31.70 35.96
CA SER A 70 -32.69 -31.93 34.80
C SER A 70 -32.75 -30.73 33.84
N SER A 71 -32.22 -30.92 32.63
CA SER A 71 -32.71 -30.31 31.38
C SER A 71 -34.05 -31.00 30.97
N PRO A 72 -34.73 -30.70 29.83
CA PRO A 72 -34.47 -29.71 28.76
C PRO A 72 -35.76 -29.03 28.17
N ILE A 73 -35.55 -28.31 27.04
CA ILE A 73 -36.48 -28.07 25.90
C ILE A 73 -37.29 -26.75 25.90
N GLY A 74 -37.12 -25.97 24.83
CA GLY A 74 -38.03 -24.92 24.40
C GLY A 74 -37.53 -24.12 23.19
N LEU A 75 -37.80 -24.62 21.98
CA LEU A 75 -37.72 -23.88 20.70
C LEU A 75 -38.88 -22.86 20.60
N ILE A 76 -38.82 -21.95 19.60
CA ILE A 76 -39.78 -20.92 19.10
C ILE A 76 -39.23 -19.50 19.35
N GLY A 77 -39.17 -18.56 18.41
CA GLY A 77 -39.66 -18.47 17.04
C GLY A 77 -39.24 -17.12 16.42
N ALA A 78 -39.39 -17.02 15.11
CA ALA A 78 -39.04 -15.87 14.28
C ALA A 78 -39.94 -14.64 14.52
N ALA A 79 -39.39 -13.44 14.31
CA ALA A 79 -40.17 -12.24 13.98
C ALA A 79 -39.39 -11.35 13.01
N ARG A 80 -40.01 -11.09 11.85
CA ARG A 80 -39.67 -10.06 10.84
C ARG A 80 -40.08 -8.68 11.34
N PHE A 81 -39.41 -7.64 10.87
CA PHE A 81 -39.98 -6.29 10.77
C PHE A 81 -39.47 -5.59 9.49
N ASP A 82 -40.42 -5.25 8.61
CA ASP A 82 -40.30 -4.29 7.51
C ASP A 82 -40.87 -2.93 7.96
N ILE A 83 -40.41 -1.84 7.33
CA ILE A 83 -41.05 -0.52 7.05
C ILE A 83 -39.89 0.39 6.58
N GLY A 84 -39.92 1.22 5.53
CA GLY A 84 -40.95 1.68 4.60
C GLY A 84 -40.36 2.85 3.79
N VAL A 85 -40.73 2.94 2.52
CA VAL A 85 -40.25 3.89 1.50
C VAL A 85 -41.00 5.24 1.60
N LEU A 86 -40.31 6.36 1.36
CA LEU A 86 -40.94 7.64 1.00
C LEU A 86 -40.25 8.29 -0.21
N ARG A 87 -41.09 8.64 -1.19
CA ARG A 87 -40.79 9.23 -2.49
C ARG A 87 -41.49 10.59 -2.52
N ILE A 88 -40.79 11.66 -2.90
CA ILE A 88 -41.43 12.95 -3.23
C ILE A 88 -40.87 13.44 -4.57
N GLN A 89 -41.80 13.84 -5.43
CA GLN A 89 -41.63 14.38 -6.77
C GLN A 89 -42.29 15.76 -6.76
N SER A 90 -41.65 16.79 -7.31
CA SER A 90 -42.37 17.99 -7.77
C SER A 90 -41.63 18.62 -8.95
N GLN A 91 -42.43 19.10 -9.91
CA GLN A 91 -42.08 19.67 -11.20
C GLN A 91 -42.08 21.22 -11.17
N LEU A 92 -41.79 21.80 -12.35
CA LEU A 92 -41.97 23.18 -12.85
C LEU A 92 -40.71 24.06 -12.78
N SER A 93 -40.36 24.93 -13.72
CA SER A 93 -40.44 25.06 -15.19
C SER A 93 -39.97 26.49 -15.51
N SER A 94 -39.12 26.65 -16.54
CA SER A 94 -38.85 27.85 -17.38
C SER A 94 -38.69 29.26 -16.74
N SER A 95 -37.61 29.97 -17.08
CA SER A 95 -37.66 31.13 -18.01
C SER A 95 -36.33 31.91 -18.05
N ASN A 96 -35.77 32.01 -19.26
CA ASN A 96 -35.07 33.12 -19.92
C ASN A 96 -34.36 34.24 -19.13
N GLY A 97 -33.17 34.62 -19.62
CA GLY A 97 -32.65 35.98 -19.46
C GLY A 97 -31.16 36.16 -19.77
N LYS A 98 -30.83 36.43 -21.04
CA LYS A 98 -29.52 36.95 -21.50
C LYS A 98 -29.28 38.38 -20.97
N GLN A 99 -28.01 38.73 -20.71
CA GLN A 99 -27.25 39.90 -21.20
C GLN A 99 -26.07 40.14 -20.24
N THR A 100 -24.83 39.84 -20.61
CA THR A 100 -23.86 40.64 -21.42
C THR A 100 -23.41 41.95 -20.78
N ASN A 101 -22.08 42.00 -20.62
CA ASN A 101 -21.16 43.07 -21.01
C ASN A 101 -20.72 44.13 -19.98
N ASN A 102 -19.43 44.01 -19.69
CA ASN A 102 -18.38 44.97 -20.03
C ASN A 102 -18.00 46.08 -19.03
N ASN A 103 -16.76 45.90 -18.57
CA ASN A 103 -15.60 46.76 -18.84
C ASN A 103 -15.19 47.85 -17.83
N LYS A 104 -13.87 47.78 -17.60
CA LYS A 104 -12.87 48.85 -17.46
C LYS A 104 -12.81 49.54 -16.10
N GLU A 105 -11.75 49.24 -15.35
CA GLU A 105 -10.42 49.90 -15.40
C GLU A 105 -10.49 51.33 -14.87
N SER A 106 -9.86 51.55 -13.71
CA SER A 106 -8.97 52.69 -13.55
C SER A 106 -7.99 52.43 -12.41
N GLN A 107 -6.74 52.82 -12.68
CA GLN A 107 -5.57 52.75 -11.82
C GLN A 107 -5.61 53.86 -10.77
N GLY A 108 -4.92 53.63 -9.65
CA GLY A 108 -4.61 54.67 -8.67
C GLY A 108 -3.53 54.20 -7.69
N THR A 109 -2.29 54.58 -7.94
CA THR A 109 -1.11 54.32 -7.12
C THR A 109 -0.96 55.42 -6.07
N ILE A 110 -0.86 55.10 -4.77
CA ILE A 110 -0.16 55.92 -3.76
C ILE A 110 0.51 55.00 -2.72
N SER A 111 1.79 55.29 -2.46
CA SER A 111 2.69 54.71 -1.47
C SER A 111 2.72 55.55 -0.17
N MET A 112 2.78 54.91 1.01
CA MET A 112 3.82 55.11 2.04
C MET A 112 3.51 54.38 3.37
N GLU A 113 4.60 54.07 4.08
CA GLU A 113 4.77 53.29 5.31
C GLU A 113 4.14 53.91 6.58
N HIS A 114 3.71 53.08 7.54
CA HIS A 114 4.30 52.90 8.89
C HIS A 114 3.32 52.30 9.93
N THR A 115 3.74 51.19 10.55
CA THR A 115 3.58 50.76 11.97
C THR A 115 2.23 50.52 12.67
N SER A 116 2.31 49.53 13.57
CA SER A 116 1.55 49.20 14.80
C SER A 116 0.24 48.39 14.71
N GLU A 117 0.35 47.17 15.24
CA GLU A 117 -0.54 46.46 16.20
C GLU A 117 -1.99 46.93 16.35
N GLY A 118 -2.92 45.96 16.31
CA GLY A 118 -4.16 46.05 17.06
C GLY A 118 -5.42 45.63 16.30
N ASP A 119 -5.97 44.50 16.75
CA ASP A 119 -7.40 44.22 16.84
C ASP A 119 -8.20 43.63 15.66
N ALA A 120 -8.98 42.63 16.08
CA ALA A 120 -9.83 41.77 15.30
C ALA A 120 -11.06 42.50 14.75
N ALA A 121 -11.37 42.25 13.49
CA ALA A 121 -12.70 42.47 12.93
C ALA A 121 -13.13 41.24 12.13
N ASP A 122 -14.17 40.60 12.64
CA ASP A 122 -14.95 39.50 12.05
C ASP A 122 -15.78 40.06 10.89
N ASP A 123 -15.47 39.68 9.65
CA ASP A 123 -16.34 39.94 8.50
C ASP A 123 -16.82 38.61 7.91
N LYS A 124 -18.05 38.27 8.27
CA LYS A 124 -18.80 37.12 7.78
C LYS A 124 -19.27 37.38 6.35
N VAL A 125 -18.63 36.75 5.38
CA VAL A 125 -19.23 36.53 4.06
C VAL A 125 -19.76 35.10 3.97
N HIS A 126 -21.08 35.02 3.80
CA HIS A 126 -21.84 33.79 3.71
C HIS A 126 -21.76 33.24 2.28
N THR A 127 -20.93 32.23 2.04
CA THR A 127 -21.01 31.37 0.85
C THR A 127 -20.95 29.91 1.27
N ARG A 128 -22.06 29.20 1.00
CA ARG A 128 -22.20 27.76 1.22
C ARG A 128 -21.28 27.01 0.25
N GLY A 129 -20.08 26.71 0.72
CA GLY A 129 -19.16 25.74 0.14
C GLY A 129 -18.37 25.14 1.28
N VAL A 130 -18.32 23.81 1.37
CA VAL A 130 -17.50 23.10 2.36
C VAL A 130 -16.04 23.35 2.01
N VAL A 131 -15.48 24.42 2.57
CA VAL A 131 -14.04 24.67 2.61
C VAL A 131 -13.53 23.91 3.82
N VAL A 132 -12.81 22.81 3.60
CA VAL A 132 -12.01 22.20 4.65
C VAL A 132 -10.93 23.20 5.02
N SER A 133 -11.10 23.88 6.15
CA SER A 133 -10.11 24.80 6.69
C SER A 133 -8.87 24.00 7.11
N ILE A 134 -7.91 23.84 6.21
CA ILE A 134 -6.54 23.40 6.54
C ILE A 134 -5.75 24.64 6.95
N ARG A 135 -6.22 25.36 7.97
CA ARG A 135 -5.49 26.50 8.55
C ARG A 135 -5.62 26.49 10.07
N ALA A 136 -5.19 25.40 10.67
CA ALA A 136 -4.77 25.38 12.07
C ALA A 136 -3.53 24.49 12.16
N ARG A 137 -2.48 24.97 12.84
CA ARG A 137 -1.38 24.11 13.32
C ARG A 137 -2.00 23.12 14.30
N SER A 138 -2.49 21.98 13.79
CA SER A 138 -3.10 20.96 14.64
C SER A 138 -2.04 20.42 15.61
N PRO A 139 -2.33 20.34 16.93
CA PRO A 139 -1.48 19.68 17.92
C PRO A 139 -1.09 18.24 17.52
N VAL A 140 -1.90 17.60 16.67
CA VAL A 140 -1.67 16.26 16.11
C VAL A 140 -0.43 16.23 15.21
N ARG A 141 -0.17 17.29 14.41
CA ARG A 141 0.99 17.39 13.51
C ARG A 141 2.32 17.43 14.27
N VAL A 142 2.36 18.13 15.40
CA VAL A 142 3.56 18.20 16.27
C VAL A 142 3.79 16.85 16.97
N LYS A 143 2.71 16.18 17.36
CA LYS A 143 2.76 14.87 18.03
C LYS A 143 3.26 13.76 17.10
N LEU A 144 2.84 13.73 15.83
CA LEU A 144 3.31 12.75 14.85
C LEU A 144 4.81 12.92 14.55
N ARG A 145 5.26 14.17 14.32
CA ARG A 145 6.68 14.47 14.10
C ARG A 145 7.57 14.05 15.28
N ASN A 146 7.09 14.28 16.51
CA ASN A 146 7.81 13.88 17.73
C ASN A 146 7.72 12.37 18.01
N CYS A 147 6.72 11.65 17.49
CA CYS A 147 6.60 10.19 17.62
C CYS A 147 7.46 9.44 16.59
N MET A 148 7.58 9.97 15.37
CA MET A 148 8.37 9.36 14.28
C MET A 148 9.88 9.48 14.51
N LEU A 149 10.33 10.53 15.21
CA LEU A 149 11.73 10.74 15.60
C LEU A 149 12.14 9.97 16.88
N LYS A 150 11.28 9.07 17.40
CA LYS A 150 11.66 8.17 18.48
C LYS A 150 12.51 7.03 17.92
N PRO A 151 13.44 6.44 18.69
CA PRO A 151 14.16 5.26 18.24
C PRO A 151 13.16 4.21 17.73
N PRO A 152 13.29 3.69 16.49
CA PRO A 152 12.34 2.73 15.88
C PRO A 152 12.27 1.38 16.61
N TYR A 153 13.09 1.27 17.64
CA TYR A 153 13.58 0.08 18.28
C TYR A 153 12.71 -0.42 19.43
N GLY A 154 11.71 0.34 19.86
CA GLY A 154 10.96 0.02 21.08
C GLY A 154 11.88 -0.24 22.27
N ALA A 155 11.46 -1.12 23.20
CA ALA A 155 12.36 -1.59 24.27
C ALA A 155 13.44 -2.53 23.72
N ASN A 156 14.69 -2.42 24.21
CA ASN A 156 15.81 -3.31 23.92
C ASN A 156 16.12 -3.54 22.43
N TYR A 157 15.98 -2.53 21.56
CA TYR A 157 16.29 -2.69 20.12
C TYR A 157 15.49 -3.80 19.43
N GLY A 158 14.25 -4.02 19.87
CA GLY A 158 13.35 -5.03 19.34
C GLY A 158 13.84 -6.46 19.56
N LYS A 159 14.79 -6.68 20.48
CA LYS A 159 15.37 -8.01 20.75
C LYS A 159 14.30 -8.95 21.32
N PRO A 160 13.98 -10.06 20.63
CA PRO A 160 13.09 -11.08 21.18
C PRO A 160 13.70 -11.68 22.45
N SER A 161 12.84 -12.01 23.42
CA SER A 161 13.26 -12.68 24.65
C SER A 161 13.50 -14.18 24.43
N ASP A 162 12.79 -14.77 23.47
CA ASP A 162 12.93 -16.19 23.16
C ASP A 162 14.16 -16.43 22.24
N PRO A 163 15.02 -17.42 22.56
CA PRO A 163 16.23 -17.68 21.79
C PRO A 163 15.98 -18.03 20.32
N GLU A 164 14.87 -18.71 20.01
CA GLU A 164 14.54 -19.13 18.65
C GLU A 164 14.20 -17.94 17.74
N SER A 165 13.35 -17.02 18.18
CA SER A 165 13.05 -15.80 17.41
C SER A 165 14.28 -14.90 17.29
N LEU A 166 15.15 -14.87 18.29
CA LEU A 166 16.43 -14.18 18.18
C LEU A 166 17.29 -14.79 17.06
N GLN A 167 17.42 -16.12 17.03
CA GLN A 167 18.17 -16.81 15.97
C GLN A 167 17.57 -16.54 14.59
N ARG A 168 16.23 -16.60 14.45
CA ARG A 168 15.54 -16.30 13.19
C ARG A 168 15.76 -14.85 12.75
N ARG A 169 15.68 -13.88 13.68
CA ARG A 169 15.97 -12.46 13.42
C ARG A 169 17.39 -12.26 12.91
N GLU A 170 18.38 -12.81 13.61
CA GLU A 170 19.78 -12.68 13.19
C GLU A 170 20.03 -13.34 11.83
N LYS A 171 19.34 -14.45 11.53
CA LYS A 171 19.43 -15.07 10.20
C LYS A 171 18.89 -14.17 9.09
N VAL A 172 17.79 -13.45 9.32
CA VAL A 172 17.25 -12.47 8.36
C VAL A 172 18.23 -11.30 8.16
N LYS A 173 18.88 -10.82 9.23
CA LYS A 173 19.92 -9.79 9.14
C LYS A 173 21.13 -10.28 8.33
N GLU A 174 21.57 -11.51 8.53
CA GLU A 174 22.63 -12.15 7.73
C GLU A 174 22.25 -12.20 6.24
N MET A 175 21.01 -12.55 5.91
CA MET A 175 20.52 -12.58 4.53
C MET A 175 20.49 -11.19 3.89
N MET A 176 20.06 -10.16 4.62
CA MET A 176 20.11 -8.77 4.15
C MET A 176 21.54 -8.35 3.86
N LYS A 177 22.47 -8.64 4.78
CA LYS A 177 23.89 -8.32 4.58
C LYS A 177 24.48 -9.04 3.38
N PHE A 178 24.17 -10.32 3.19
CA PHE A 178 24.56 -11.06 1.99
C PHE A 178 24.03 -10.39 0.70
N ALA A 179 22.76 -9.98 0.67
CA ALA A 179 22.17 -9.31 -0.49
C ALA A 179 22.84 -7.95 -0.75
N TRP A 180 23.01 -7.14 0.30
CA TRP A 180 23.63 -5.81 0.23
C TRP A 180 25.09 -5.86 -0.22
N ASP A 181 25.90 -6.74 0.38
CA ASP A 181 27.32 -6.86 0.05
C ASP A 181 27.52 -7.28 -1.42
N ASN A 182 26.64 -8.14 -1.95
CA ASN A 182 26.66 -8.51 -3.37
C ASN A 182 26.16 -7.37 -4.28
N TYR A 183 25.12 -6.64 -3.88
CA TYR A 183 24.67 -5.45 -4.62
C TYR A 183 25.80 -4.41 -4.70
N LYS A 184 26.40 -4.05 -3.57
CA LYS A 184 27.51 -3.11 -3.48
C LYS A 184 28.71 -3.57 -4.33
N ARG A 185 29.01 -4.86 -4.33
CA ARG A 185 30.15 -5.38 -5.10
C ARG A 185 29.95 -5.32 -6.62
N TYR A 186 28.74 -5.53 -7.12
CA TYR A 186 28.50 -5.81 -8.54
C TYR A 186 27.57 -4.82 -9.25
N ALA A 187 26.88 -3.96 -8.51
CA ALA A 187 25.82 -3.09 -9.04
C ALA A 187 25.70 -1.75 -8.28
N TRP A 188 26.76 -1.29 -7.59
CA TRP A 188 26.71 -0.05 -6.82
C TRP A 188 26.29 1.15 -7.66
N GLY A 189 25.21 1.82 -7.25
CA GLY A 189 24.63 2.97 -7.94
C GLY A 189 23.68 2.61 -9.10
N GLU A 190 23.64 1.35 -9.53
CA GLU A 190 22.66 0.85 -10.50
C GLU A 190 21.33 0.56 -9.79
N ASN A 191 20.22 0.49 -10.52
CA ASN A 191 18.90 0.28 -9.88
C ASN A 191 18.78 -1.09 -9.22
N GLU A 192 19.24 -2.16 -9.86
CA GLU A 192 19.11 -3.54 -9.37
C GLU A 192 20.37 -4.37 -9.65
N LEU A 193 20.54 -5.45 -8.89
CA LEU A 193 21.56 -6.47 -9.14
C LEU A 193 20.99 -7.61 -9.99
N ARG A 194 21.75 -8.06 -11.00
CA ARG A 194 21.58 -9.38 -11.62
C ARG A 194 22.60 -10.35 -11.02
N PRO A 195 22.23 -11.15 -10.01
CA PRO A 195 23.22 -11.84 -9.17
C PRO A 195 23.89 -13.03 -9.85
N LEU A 196 23.25 -13.63 -10.86
CA LEU A 196 23.86 -14.72 -11.63
C LEU A 196 24.96 -14.19 -12.59
N SER A 197 24.67 -13.09 -13.28
CA SER A 197 25.63 -12.43 -14.19
C SER A 197 26.58 -11.46 -13.50
N ARG A 198 26.34 -11.14 -12.22
CA ARG A 198 27.15 -10.24 -11.39
C ARG A 198 27.35 -8.85 -12.02
N ASN A 199 26.25 -8.25 -12.46
CA ASN A 199 26.23 -6.89 -13.01
C ASN A 199 24.94 -6.16 -12.62
N GLY A 200 24.92 -4.84 -12.84
CA GLY A 200 23.76 -4.01 -12.61
C GLY A 200 22.68 -4.09 -13.70
N ASN A 201 21.49 -3.63 -13.35
CA ASN A 201 20.34 -3.46 -14.22
C ASN A 201 19.60 -2.16 -13.88
N ASP A 202 19.49 -1.23 -14.82
CA ASP A 202 18.70 -0.01 -14.61
C ASP A 202 17.25 -0.15 -14.99
N GLY A 203 16.94 -1.13 -15.85
CA GLY A 203 15.61 -1.30 -16.41
C GLY A 203 15.13 -0.06 -17.18
N ARG A 204 13.81 0.04 -17.36
CA ARG A 204 13.13 1.23 -17.93
C ARG A 204 12.17 1.87 -16.92
N THR A 205 11.82 1.15 -15.86
CA THR A 205 10.81 1.53 -14.87
C THR A 205 11.07 2.89 -14.25
N PHE A 206 12.33 3.24 -14.02
CA PHE A 206 12.73 4.47 -13.35
C PHE A 206 13.22 5.57 -14.32
N GLY A 207 13.00 5.40 -15.63
CA GLY A 207 13.52 6.32 -16.64
C GLY A 207 15.04 6.42 -16.53
N GLY A 208 15.56 7.65 -16.36
CA GLY A 208 16.98 7.90 -16.12
C GLY A 208 17.43 7.88 -14.65
N LEU A 209 16.53 7.61 -13.68
CA LEU A 209 16.92 7.56 -12.26
C LEU A 209 17.80 6.34 -11.97
N ARG A 210 18.67 6.51 -10.98
CA ARG A 210 19.69 5.54 -10.55
C ARG A 210 19.55 5.27 -9.05
N GLY A 211 20.09 4.13 -8.60
CA GLY A 211 20.20 3.79 -7.19
C GLY A 211 18.91 3.33 -6.51
N ALA A 212 17.96 2.74 -7.24
CA ALA A 212 16.71 2.24 -6.65
C ALA A 212 16.99 1.33 -5.43
N SER A 213 17.86 0.32 -5.56
CA SER A 213 18.21 -0.58 -4.43
C SER A 213 18.87 0.13 -3.26
N ILE A 214 19.61 1.23 -3.48
CA ILE A 214 20.21 2.03 -2.41
C ILE A 214 19.09 2.71 -1.62
N VAL A 215 18.21 3.44 -2.31
CA VAL A 215 17.13 4.21 -1.68
C VAL A 215 16.12 3.29 -0.99
N ASP A 216 15.73 2.19 -1.63
CA ASP A 216 14.75 1.22 -1.12
C ASP A 216 15.28 0.40 0.08
N SER A 217 16.61 0.39 0.30
CA SER A 217 17.23 -0.33 1.42
C SER A 217 17.55 0.57 2.63
N LEU A 218 17.46 1.90 2.51
CA LEU A 218 17.90 2.84 3.56
C LEU A 218 17.25 2.55 4.92
N ASP A 219 15.92 2.41 4.93
CA ASP A 219 15.17 2.15 6.15
C ASP A 219 15.48 0.75 6.72
N THR A 220 15.59 -0.26 5.85
CA THR A 220 15.91 -1.64 6.22
C THR A 220 17.30 -1.76 6.84
N LEU A 221 18.32 -1.15 6.23
CA LEU A 221 19.67 -1.09 6.78
C LEU A 221 19.66 -0.41 8.16
N TYR A 222 18.92 0.70 8.27
CA TYR A 222 18.79 1.43 9.52
C TYR A 222 18.14 0.59 10.62
N ILE A 223 16.95 0.00 10.40
CA ILE A 223 16.23 -0.77 11.43
C ILE A 223 16.90 -2.09 11.81
N MET A 224 17.74 -2.65 10.91
CA MET A 224 18.55 -3.83 11.21
C MET A 224 19.83 -3.50 11.99
N GLY A 225 20.13 -2.22 12.21
CA GLY A 225 21.37 -1.78 12.84
C GLY A 225 22.60 -2.11 12.00
N LEU A 226 22.50 -1.96 10.67
CA LEU A 226 23.59 -2.05 9.70
C LEU A 226 24.10 -0.62 9.42
N GLY A 227 24.74 -0.04 10.44
CA GLY A 227 25.06 1.39 10.47
C GLY A 227 26.12 1.83 9.46
N GLU A 228 27.14 1.01 9.21
CA GLU A 228 28.19 1.29 8.22
C GLU A 228 27.59 1.30 6.81
N GLU A 229 26.79 0.28 6.48
CA GLU A 229 26.11 0.15 5.19
C GLU A 229 25.13 1.30 4.96
N TYR A 230 24.37 1.68 5.99
CA TYR A 230 23.47 2.83 5.94
C TYR A 230 24.23 4.14 5.65
N GLN A 231 25.38 4.35 6.30
CA GLN A 231 26.16 5.57 6.13
C GLN A 231 26.70 5.69 4.70
N GLU A 232 27.19 4.60 4.12
CA GLU A 232 27.62 4.56 2.71
C GLU A 232 26.46 4.83 1.74
N ALA A 233 25.28 4.26 2.01
CA ALA A 233 24.07 4.51 1.23
C ALA A 233 23.65 5.99 1.28
N LYS A 234 23.70 6.60 2.48
CA LYS A 234 23.42 8.03 2.70
C LYS A 234 24.38 8.91 1.90
N GLU A 235 25.67 8.62 1.96
CA GLU A 235 26.70 9.36 1.23
C GLU A 235 26.49 9.30 -0.28
N TRP A 236 26.09 8.13 -0.81
CA TRP A 236 25.73 8.01 -2.22
C TRP A 236 24.49 8.84 -2.56
N VAL A 237 23.46 8.83 -1.72
CA VAL A 237 22.26 9.66 -1.93
C VAL A 237 22.60 11.15 -1.95
N GLU A 238 23.48 11.60 -1.06
CA GLU A 238 23.90 12.99 -1.02
C GLU A 238 24.65 13.41 -2.29
N ASN A 239 25.64 12.60 -2.69
CA ASN A 239 26.61 12.99 -3.71
C ASN A 239 26.26 12.55 -5.14
N ASN A 240 25.43 11.51 -5.31
CA ASN A 240 25.24 10.84 -6.60
C ASN A 240 23.78 10.73 -7.07
N LEU A 241 22.79 10.82 -6.16
CA LEU A 241 21.39 10.75 -6.58
C LEU A 241 20.98 12.02 -7.36
N ASN A 242 20.98 11.93 -8.68
CA ASN A 242 20.48 12.96 -9.58
C ASN A 242 18.98 12.77 -9.86
N LEU A 243 18.16 13.77 -9.50
CA LEU A 243 16.72 13.75 -9.66
C LEU A 243 16.23 14.47 -10.92
N ASN A 244 17.13 15.18 -11.61
CA ASN A 244 16.85 15.87 -12.87
C ASN A 244 17.37 15.03 -14.04
N VAL A 245 16.57 14.05 -14.45
CA VAL A 245 16.92 13.06 -15.46
C VAL A 245 15.81 12.94 -16.51
N GLY A 246 16.21 12.77 -17.76
CA GLY A 246 15.28 12.51 -18.85
C GLY A 246 14.79 11.07 -18.88
N GLY A 247 13.80 10.81 -19.74
CA GLY A 247 13.16 9.51 -19.89
C GLY A 247 11.83 9.42 -19.14
N GLU A 248 11.01 8.45 -19.54
CA GLU A 248 9.73 8.19 -18.90
C GLU A 248 9.90 7.17 -17.78
N ALA A 249 9.62 7.60 -16.56
CA ALA A 249 9.58 6.75 -15.38
C ALA A 249 8.13 6.42 -15.03
N SER A 250 7.89 5.26 -14.41
CA SER A 250 6.59 4.95 -13.81
C SER A 250 6.37 5.87 -12.60
N LEU A 251 5.27 6.62 -12.60
CA LEU A 251 4.89 7.48 -11.49
C LEU A 251 4.74 6.66 -10.20
N PHE A 252 4.04 5.52 -10.31
CA PHE A 252 3.77 4.61 -9.22
C PHE A 252 5.06 4.06 -8.60
N GLU A 253 5.95 3.50 -9.40
CA GLU A 253 7.18 2.87 -8.91
C GLU A 253 8.17 3.89 -8.32
N VAL A 254 8.28 5.08 -8.92
CA VAL A 254 9.09 6.17 -8.34
C VAL A 254 8.48 6.65 -7.03
N ASN A 255 7.16 6.76 -6.93
CA ASN A 255 6.48 7.16 -5.71
C ASN A 255 6.73 6.17 -4.57
N ILE A 256 6.36 4.90 -4.73
CA ILE A 256 6.43 3.94 -3.61
C ILE A 256 7.88 3.62 -3.20
N ARG A 257 8.85 3.64 -4.13
CA ARG A 257 10.23 3.26 -3.81
C ARG A 257 11.10 4.47 -3.43
N TYR A 258 11.16 5.49 -4.28
CA TYR A 258 12.04 6.64 -4.03
C TYR A 258 11.42 7.63 -3.05
N VAL A 259 10.18 8.07 -3.28
CA VAL A 259 9.51 9.00 -2.36
C VAL A 259 9.28 8.32 -1.03
N GLY A 260 8.73 7.10 -1.05
CA GLY A 260 8.57 6.27 0.14
C GLY A 260 9.88 6.05 0.91
N GLY A 261 10.92 5.52 0.26
CA GLY A 261 12.21 5.24 0.91
C GLY A 261 12.89 6.47 1.50
N LEU A 262 12.87 7.61 0.78
CA LEU A 262 13.42 8.87 1.29
C LEU A 262 12.60 9.44 2.45
N LEU A 263 11.26 9.36 2.40
CA LEU A 263 10.40 9.76 3.52
C LEU A 263 10.69 8.91 4.77
N SER A 264 10.73 7.59 4.63
CA SER A 264 11.04 6.68 5.74
C SER A 264 12.42 6.96 6.33
N ALA A 265 13.44 7.11 5.49
CA ALA A 265 14.78 7.46 5.93
C ALA A 265 14.79 8.79 6.71
N TYR A 266 14.12 9.83 6.21
CA TYR A 266 14.01 11.11 6.91
C TYR A 266 13.33 10.97 8.27
N TYR A 267 12.20 10.28 8.34
CA TYR A 267 11.46 10.14 9.58
C TYR A 267 12.20 9.30 10.62
N LEU A 268 12.93 8.27 10.20
CA LEU A 268 13.73 7.42 11.07
C LEU A 268 14.96 8.13 11.65
N THR A 269 15.60 9.00 10.86
CA THR A 269 16.94 9.50 11.21
C THR A 269 17.03 11.01 11.42
N GLY A 270 16.05 11.78 10.93
CA GLY A 270 16.06 13.24 10.95
C GLY A 270 17.06 13.89 9.98
N GLU A 271 17.73 13.09 9.13
CA GLU A 271 18.79 13.57 8.23
C GLU A 271 18.21 14.41 7.09
N GLU A 272 18.54 15.71 7.05
CA GLU A 272 17.93 16.67 6.12
C GLU A 272 18.24 16.39 4.64
N VAL A 273 19.26 15.58 4.33
CA VAL A 273 19.54 15.17 2.94
C VAL A 273 18.34 14.47 2.30
N PHE A 274 17.67 13.56 3.02
CA PHE A 274 16.53 12.83 2.48
C PHE A 274 15.33 13.74 2.28
N LYS A 275 15.10 14.67 3.23
CA LYS A 275 14.05 15.68 3.08
C LYS A 275 14.28 16.59 1.87
N ARG A 276 15.51 17.07 1.64
CA ARG A 276 15.82 17.89 0.46
C ARG A 276 15.51 17.12 -0.83
N LYS A 277 16.00 15.87 -0.94
CA LYS A 277 15.81 15.02 -2.11
C LYS A 277 14.34 14.69 -2.36
N VAL A 278 13.57 14.35 -1.32
CA VAL A 278 12.17 13.96 -1.50
C VAL A 278 11.27 15.13 -1.88
N VAL A 279 11.57 16.34 -1.36
CA VAL A 279 10.86 17.57 -1.76
C VAL A 279 11.14 17.93 -3.22
N GLU A 280 12.39 17.77 -3.67
CA GLU A 280 12.76 17.95 -5.09
C GLU A 280 12.03 16.94 -5.98
N LEU A 281 12.11 15.65 -5.63
CA LEU A 281 11.47 14.59 -6.40
C LEU A 281 9.95 14.77 -6.47
N GLY A 282 9.30 15.11 -5.35
CA GLY A 282 7.86 15.36 -5.32
C GLY A 282 7.42 16.42 -6.33
N LYS A 283 8.17 17.52 -6.48
CA LYS A 283 7.88 18.54 -7.51
C LYS A 283 7.95 17.98 -8.92
N ASN A 284 8.91 17.10 -9.19
CA ASN A 284 9.10 16.48 -10.50
C ASN A 284 7.99 15.48 -10.85
N LEU A 285 7.20 15.01 -9.87
CA LEU A 285 6.07 14.11 -10.09
C LEU A 285 4.75 14.83 -10.44
N LEU A 286 4.62 16.12 -10.06
CA LEU A 286 3.39 16.89 -10.26
C LEU A 286 2.88 16.97 -11.72
N PRO A 287 3.75 17.07 -12.75
CA PRO A 287 3.30 17.10 -14.14
C PRO A 287 2.44 15.91 -14.56
N ALA A 288 2.59 14.74 -13.91
CA ALA A 288 1.79 13.56 -14.23
C ALA A 288 0.28 13.76 -14.04
N PHE A 289 -0.11 14.69 -13.17
CA PHE A 289 -1.50 15.03 -12.86
C PHE A 289 -2.11 16.08 -13.80
N ASN A 290 -1.39 16.51 -14.83
CA ASN A 290 -1.87 17.50 -15.80
C ASN A 290 -2.79 16.85 -16.84
N THR A 291 -3.92 16.33 -16.37
CA THR A 291 -4.97 15.70 -17.18
C THR A 291 -6.30 16.40 -16.94
N PRO A 292 -7.27 16.34 -17.88
CA PRO A 292 -8.57 16.99 -17.70
C PRO A 292 -9.33 16.57 -16.43
N THR A 293 -9.13 15.32 -15.98
CA THR A 293 -9.79 14.76 -14.80
C THR A 293 -8.97 14.96 -13.51
N GLY A 294 -7.67 15.23 -13.65
CA GLY A 294 -6.70 15.19 -12.55
C GLY A 294 -6.31 13.76 -12.11
N ILE A 295 -6.80 12.72 -12.80
CA ILE A 295 -6.24 11.36 -12.68
C ILE A 295 -4.90 11.34 -13.41
N PRO A 296 -3.79 10.97 -12.75
CA PRO A 296 -2.48 11.08 -13.35
C PRO A 296 -2.25 10.04 -14.45
N HIS A 297 -1.36 10.35 -15.38
CA HIS A 297 -0.76 9.34 -16.25
C HIS A 297 0.08 8.35 -15.43
N GLY A 298 0.18 7.09 -15.88
CA GLY A 298 1.00 6.07 -15.23
C GLY A 298 2.51 6.32 -15.33
N VAL A 299 2.92 7.20 -16.25
CA VAL A 299 4.32 7.60 -16.45
C VAL A 299 4.52 9.09 -16.17
N VAL A 300 5.78 9.51 -15.98
CA VAL A 300 6.19 10.89 -15.77
C VAL A 300 7.61 11.12 -16.29
N ASN A 301 7.89 12.32 -16.79
CA ASN A 301 9.25 12.76 -17.13
C ASN A 301 9.78 13.68 -16.02
N LEU A 302 10.89 13.28 -15.42
CA LEU A 302 11.47 13.92 -14.24
C LEU A 302 12.39 15.11 -14.55
N ALA A 303 12.64 15.39 -15.83
CA ALA A 303 13.44 16.54 -16.23
C ALA A 303 12.75 17.85 -15.85
N SER A 304 13.49 18.82 -15.33
CA SER A 304 12.97 20.08 -14.75
C SER A 304 12.19 20.96 -15.76
N ASP A 305 12.48 20.81 -17.05
CA ASP A 305 11.80 21.52 -18.14
C ASP A 305 10.57 20.76 -18.69
N SER A 306 10.16 19.66 -18.04
CA SER A 306 8.98 18.86 -18.40
C SER A 306 7.65 19.53 -18.08
N LYS A 307 7.62 20.83 -17.76
CA LYS A 307 6.39 21.61 -17.52
C LYS A 307 5.39 21.56 -18.70
N ARG A 308 5.85 21.18 -19.89
CA ARG A 308 5.04 20.96 -21.11
C ARG A 308 4.83 19.50 -21.47
N TRP A 309 5.26 18.56 -20.62
CA TRP A 309 5.04 17.14 -20.87
C TRP A 309 3.54 16.83 -20.74
N SER A 310 2.95 16.44 -21.85
CA SER A 310 1.51 16.18 -22.00
C SER A 310 1.17 14.69 -22.00
N GLY A 311 2.01 13.85 -21.37
CA GLY A 311 1.88 12.39 -21.45
C GLY A 311 2.51 11.82 -22.72
N GLY A 312 3.38 10.82 -22.58
CA GLY A 312 3.70 9.90 -23.67
C GLY A 312 2.48 9.03 -23.99
N ASP A 313 2.12 8.97 -25.28
CA ASP A 313 0.92 8.35 -25.87
C ASP A 313 -0.43 8.77 -25.23
N LEU A 314 -1.03 9.79 -25.85
CA LEU A 314 -2.45 10.15 -25.74
C LEU A 314 -3.32 8.92 -26.05
N GLY A 315 -3.74 8.20 -25.01
CA GLY A 315 -4.68 7.07 -25.16
C GLY A 315 -4.47 5.89 -24.21
N ARG A 316 -3.44 5.89 -23.34
CA ARG A 316 -3.27 4.81 -22.36
C ARG A 316 -4.11 5.07 -21.11
N SER A 317 -4.89 4.05 -20.74
CA SER A 317 -5.57 3.99 -19.44
C SER A 317 -4.59 4.14 -18.28
N SER A 318 -5.02 4.81 -17.22
CA SER A 318 -4.35 4.79 -15.93
C SER A 318 -4.81 3.55 -15.15
N VAL A 319 -3.87 2.89 -14.49
CA VAL A 319 -4.12 1.66 -13.73
C VAL A 319 -4.54 1.99 -12.30
N LEU A 320 -5.60 1.34 -11.79
CA LEU A 320 -6.19 1.63 -10.48
C LEU A 320 -5.17 1.58 -9.34
N ALA A 321 -4.35 0.52 -9.28
CA ALA A 321 -3.27 0.42 -8.29
C ALA A 321 -2.20 1.51 -8.48
N GLU A 322 -1.91 1.96 -9.70
CA GLU A 322 -0.86 2.97 -9.91
C GLU A 322 -1.29 4.34 -9.39
N PHE A 323 -2.45 4.84 -9.81
CA PHE A 323 -2.93 6.16 -9.36
C PHE A 323 -3.58 6.11 -7.96
N GLY A 324 -4.03 4.94 -7.52
CA GLY A 324 -4.61 4.72 -6.19
C GLY A 324 -3.58 4.68 -5.07
N THR A 325 -2.32 4.40 -5.40
CA THR A 325 -1.23 4.13 -4.47
C THR A 325 -0.18 5.25 -4.47
N LEU A 326 -0.69 6.48 -4.36
CA LEU A 326 0.09 7.72 -4.24
C LEU A 326 -0.21 8.48 -2.93
N HIS A 327 -1.25 8.06 -2.22
CA HIS A 327 -1.91 8.88 -1.21
C HIS A 327 -1.05 9.14 0.03
N LEU A 328 -0.36 8.11 0.54
CA LEU A 328 0.41 8.22 1.78
C LEU A 328 1.60 9.17 1.61
N GLU A 329 2.35 9.00 0.53
CA GLU A 329 3.53 9.79 0.21
C GLU A 329 3.16 11.25 -0.06
N PHE A 330 2.11 11.49 -0.85
CA PHE A 330 1.70 12.85 -1.22
C PHE A 330 1.13 13.65 -0.04
N VAL A 331 0.44 12.99 0.89
CA VAL A 331 0.02 13.63 2.14
C VAL A 331 1.25 14.07 2.93
N HIS A 332 2.25 13.20 3.12
CA HIS A 332 3.48 13.55 3.81
C HIS A 332 4.33 14.59 3.07
N LEU A 333 4.36 14.61 1.73
CA LEU A 333 4.98 15.68 0.95
C LEU A 333 4.36 17.04 1.28
N SER A 334 3.03 17.10 1.41
CA SER A 334 2.35 18.35 1.81
C SER A 334 2.72 18.77 3.23
N GLU A 335 2.82 17.80 4.15
CA GLU A 335 3.22 18.07 5.53
C GLU A 335 4.65 18.60 5.64
N LEU A 336 5.59 18.01 4.89
CA LEU A 336 7.00 18.42 4.90
C LEU A 336 7.24 19.77 4.23
N THR A 337 6.51 20.06 3.16
CA THR A 337 6.68 21.30 2.36
C THR A 337 5.80 22.44 2.84
N ASN A 338 4.76 22.14 3.62
CA ASN A 338 3.66 23.05 3.93
C ASN A 338 2.94 23.58 2.66
N ASP A 339 3.00 22.82 1.56
CA ASP A 339 2.29 23.10 0.31
C ASP A 339 1.14 22.07 0.14
N PRO A 340 -0.13 22.49 0.13
CA PRO A 340 -1.26 21.57 0.06
C PRO A 340 -1.39 20.86 -1.29
N ILE A 341 -0.67 21.28 -2.34
CA ILE A 341 -0.86 20.79 -3.70
C ILE A 341 -0.80 19.26 -3.79
N TYR A 342 0.12 18.61 -3.07
CA TYR A 342 0.28 17.16 -3.14
C TYR A 342 -0.94 16.43 -2.57
N THR A 343 -1.44 16.85 -1.41
CA THR A 343 -2.65 16.31 -0.79
C THR A 343 -3.87 16.57 -1.69
N GLU A 344 -3.98 17.77 -2.26
CA GLU A 344 -5.07 18.12 -3.18
C GLU A 344 -5.11 17.19 -4.39
N LYS A 345 -3.94 16.84 -4.98
CA LYS A 345 -3.88 15.89 -6.11
C LYS A 345 -4.48 14.53 -5.77
N VAL A 346 -4.07 13.93 -4.64
CA VAL A 346 -4.53 12.58 -4.26
C VAL A 346 -5.95 12.57 -3.68
N MET A 347 -6.41 13.68 -3.11
CA MET A 347 -7.80 13.85 -2.70
C MET A 347 -8.72 14.01 -3.92
N ASN A 348 -8.27 14.67 -4.99
CA ASN A 348 -9.03 14.77 -6.23
C ASN A 348 -9.26 13.40 -6.88
N ILE A 349 -8.28 12.49 -6.83
CA ILE A 349 -8.45 11.10 -7.29
C ILE A 349 -9.63 10.44 -6.56
N ARG A 350 -9.70 10.52 -5.23
CA ARG A 350 -10.81 9.94 -4.46
C ARG A 350 -12.14 10.61 -4.73
N LYS A 351 -12.14 11.94 -4.88
CA LYS A 351 -13.34 12.70 -5.25
C LYS A 351 -13.90 12.19 -6.57
N HIS A 352 -13.04 12.05 -7.58
CA HIS A 352 -13.41 11.52 -8.89
C HIS A 352 -13.95 10.09 -8.80
N LEU A 353 -13.20 9.19 -8.14
CA LEU A 353 -13.63 7.80 -7.95
C LEU A 353 -14.99 7.69 -7.24
N ASN A 354 -15.29 8.53 -6.25
CA ASN A 354 -16.58 8.50 -5.54
C ASN A 354 -17.77 8.93 -6.40
N GLN A 355 -17.54 9.64 -7.51
CA GLN A 355 -18.58 10.05 -8.45
C GLN A 355 -18.88 8.99 -9.51
N LEU A 356 -18.01 8.00 -9.67
CA LEU A 356 -18.18 6.93 -10.65
C LEU A 356 -19.00 5.77 -10.09
N ASP A 357 -19.98 5.35 -10.89
CA ASP A 357 -20.69 4.09 -10.68
C ASP A 357 -19.71 2.91 -10.69
N LYS A 358 -19.94 1.98 -9.76
CA LYS A 358 -19.07 0.82 -9.52
C LYS A 358 -19.85 -0.43 -9.86
N PRO A 359 -19.49 -1.20 -10.92
CA PRO A 359 -20.21 -2.40 -11.27
C PRO A 359 -20.18 -3.38 -10.09
N ARG A 360 -21.35 -3.67 -9.50
CA ARG A 360 -21.51 -4.51 -8.29
C ARG A 360 -20.71 -4.01 -7.07
N GLY A 361 -20.43 -2.71 -7.00
CA GLY A 361 -19.58 -2.12 -5.96
C GLY A 361 -18.08 -2.35 -6.16
N LEU A 362 -17.67 -3.03 -7.23
CA LEU A 362 -16.27 -3.33 -7.55
C LEU A 362 -15.61 -2.19 -8.33
N TYR A 363 -14.31 -2.02 -8.16
CA TYR A 363 -13.51 -1.02 -8.88
C TYR A 363 -12.79 -1.66 -10.07
N PRO A 364 -13.12 -1.28 -11.32
CA PRO A 364 -12.36 -1.70 -12.49
C PRO A 364 -10.91 -1.22 -12.43
N ASN A 365 -9.98 -2.04 -12.94
CA ASN A 365 -8.54 -1.79 -12.80
C ASN A 365 -7.98 -0.74 -13.79
N ALA A 366 -8.80 -0.23 -14.72
CA ALA A 366 -8.38 0.70 -15.76
C ALA A 366 -9.38 1.86 -15.91
N LEU A 367 -8.86 3.08 -15.88
CA LEU A 367 -9.64 4.32 -15.98
C LEU A 367 -8.98 5.26 -16.98
N ASN A 368 -9.77 5.85 -17.87
CA ASN A 368 -9.25 6.79 -18.86
C ASN A 368 -9.01 8.18 -18.22
N PRO A 369 -7.77 8.70 -18.20
CA PRO A 369 -7.45 9.96 -17.51
C PRO A 369 -8.01 11.21 -18.21
N VAL A 370 -8.48 11.09 -19.45
CA VAL A 370 -9.08 12.19 -20.23
C VAL A 370 -10.60 12.22 -20.05
N SER A 371 -11.28 11.10 -20.28
CA SER A 371 -12.74 11.02 -20.19
C SER A 371 -13.24 10.84 -18.75
N GLY A 372 -12.40 10.32 -17.86
CA GLY A 372 -12.73 10.05 -16.47
C GLY A 372 -13.55 8.78 -16.26
N ASN A 373 -13.83 8.01 -17.31
CA ASN A 373 -14.66 6.81 -17.23
C ASN A 373 -13.83 5.53 -17.11
N TRP A 374 -14.44 4.50 -16.52
CA TRP A 374 -13.92 3.14 -16.59
C TRP A 374 -13.82 2.68 -18.05
N GLU A 375 -12.75 1.96 -18.38
CA GLU A 375 -12.61 1.36 -19.71
C GLU A 375 -13.06 -0.11 -19.69
N GLN A 376 -12.19 -1.01 -19.22
CA GLN A 376 -12.49 -2.43 -19.16
C GLN A 376 -13.07 -2.79 -17.80
N HIS A 377 -14.16 -3.56 -17.79
CA HIS A 377 -14.76 -4.11 -16.57
C HIS A 377 -13.99 -5.35 -16.07
N TYR A 378 -12.67 -5.22 -15.92
CA TYR A 378 -11.81 -6.20 -15.27
C TYR A 378 -11.48 -5.73 -13.86
N VAL A 379 -11.71 -6.61 -12.89
CA VAL A 379 -11.47 -6.36 -11.47
C VAL A 379 -10.58 -7.47 -10.94
N SER A 380 -9.51 -7.09 -10.28
CA SER A 380 -8.64 -7.98 -9.51
C SER A 380 -8.17 -7.26 -8.27
N ILE A 381 -8.12 -7.97 -7.15
CA ILE A 381 -7.41 -7.51 -5.95
C ILE A 381 -5.94 -7.96 -5.95
N GLY A 382 -5.45 -8.56 -7.04
CA GLY A 382 -4.04 -8.76 -7.31
C GLY A 382 -3.50 -7.65 -8.20
N ALA A 383 -2.67 -8.02 -9.17
CA ALA A 383 -2.06 -7.07 -10.10
C ALA A 383 -3.07 -6.07 -10.68
N LEU A 384 -2.65 -4.80 -10.76
CA LEU A 384 -3.40 -3.65 -11.30
C LEU A 384 -4.48 -3.07 -10.37
N GLY A 385 -4.84 -3.74 -9.27
CA GLY A 385 -5.85 -3.23 -8.32
C GLY A 385 -5.49 -3.32 -6.84
N ASP A 386 -4.64 -4.27 -6.45
CA ASP A 386 -4.19 -4.56 -5.08
C ASP A 386 -4.04 -3.34 -4.13
N SER A 387 -2.99 -2.55 -4.34
CA SER A 387 -2.52 -1.53 -3.42
C SER A 387 -3.43 -0.30 -3.33
N PHE A 388 -4.38 -0.14 -4.27
CA PHE A 388 -5.45 0.85 -4.12
C PHE A 388 -6.29 0.54 -2.87
N TYR A 389 -6.73 -0.71 -2.69
CA TYR A 389 -7.51 -1.13 -1.53
C TYR A 389 -6.71 -1.00 -0.24
N GLU A 390 -5.42 -1.34 -0.31
CA GLU A 390 -4.47 -1.20 0.80
C GLU A 390 -4.36 0.25 1.28
N TYR A 391 -4.23 1.19 0.34
CA TYR A 391 -4.04 2.59 0.64
C TYR A 391 -5.29 3.23 1.22
N LEU A 392 -6.48 2.70 0.98
CA LEU A 392 -7.69 3.19 1.64
C LEU A 392 -7.62 2.93 3.15
N ILE A 393 -7.33 1.70 3.59
CA ILE A 393 -7.22 1.41 5.03
C ILE A 393 -5.99 2.08 5.65
N LYS A 394 -4.85 2.07 4.97
CA LYS A 394 -3.63 2.73 5.48
C LYS A 394 -3.81 4.24 5.62
N SER A 395 -4.50 4.91 4.69
CA SER A 395 -4.72 6.36 4.79
C SER A 395 -5.62 6.71 5.98
N TYR A 396 -6.68 5.92 6.20
CA TYR A 396 -7.51 6.07 7.39
C TYR A 396 -6.66 5.95 8.67
N LEU A 397 -5.85 4.89 8.78
CA LEU A 397 -4.99 4.68 9.94
C LEU A 397 -3.92 5.78 10.11
N MET A 398 -3.27 6.20 9.02
CA MET A 398 -2.23 7.23 9.01
C MET A 398 -2.77 8.60 9.41
N SER A 399 -4.03 8.91 9.06
CA SER A 399 -4.71 10.15 9.42
C SER A 399 -5.11 10.24 10.91
N ASP A 400 -4.58 9.36 11.77
CA ASP A 400 -5.07 9.16 13.14
C ASP A 400 -6.59 8.89 13.16
N ARG A 401 -7.06 8.08 12.19
CA ARG A 401 -8.45 7.67 12.06
C ARG A 401 -9.43 8.83 11.83
N THR A 402 -8.99 9.88 11.14
CA THR A 402 -9.84 11.05 10.84
C THR A 402 -10.35 11.08 9.39
N ASP A 403 -9.74 10.32 8.47
CA ASP A 403 -10.16 10.21 7.08
C ASP A 403 -11.35 9.26 6.88
N GLU A 404 -12.55 9.74 7.20
CA GLU A 404 -13.81 8.98 7.05
C GLU A 404 -14.15 8.65 5.58
N VAL A 405 -13.59 9.38 4.61
CA VAL A 405 -13.77 9.05 3.18
C VAL A 405 -13.02 7.76 2.85
N ALA A 406 -11.75 7.65 3.25
CA ALA A 406 -10.96 6.45 3.04
C ALA A 406 -11.57 5.23 3.72
N LYS A 407 -12.00 5.39 4.99
CA LYS A 407 -12.68 4.35 5.76
C LYS A 407 -13.93 3.83 5.05
N ARG A 408 -14.84 4.74 4.63
CA ARG A 408 -16.07 4.35 3.92
C ARG A 408 -15.75 3.64 2.60
N MET A 409 -14.81 4.17 1.82
CA MET A 409 -14.40 3.55 0.56
C MET A 409 -13.82 2.14 0.79
N TYR A 410 -12.99 1.96 1.83
CA TYR A 410 -12.40 0.66 2.16
C TYR A 410 -13.46 -0.38 2.52
N TYR A 411 -14.33 -0.10 3.50
CA TYR A 411 -15.29 -1.10 3.95
C TYR A 411 -16.37 -1.41 2.90
N ALA A 412 -16.78 -0.42 2.10
CA ALA A 412 -17.66 -0.68 0.96
C ALA A 412 -16.98 -1.55 -0.11
N ALA A 413 -15.69 -1.32 -0.38
CA ALA A 413 -14.93 -2.16 -1.29
C ALA A 413 -14.75 -3.58 -0.75
N LEU A 414 -14.41 -3.73 0.53
CA LEU A 414 -14.25 -5.03 1.19
C LEU A 414 -15.54 -5.84 1.13
N GLU A 415 -16.68 -5.24 1.47
CA GLU A 415 -17.99 -5.88 1.34
C GLU A 415 -18.27 -6.35 -0.10
N ALA A 416 -17.99 -5.49 -1.10
CA ALA A 416 -18.15 -5.88 -2.50
C ALA A 416 -17.20 -7.02 -2.92
N ILE A 417 -15.96 -7.02 -2.44
CA ILE A 417 -14.97 -8.09 -2.68
C ILE A 417 -15.46 -9.39 -2.05
N GLU A 418 -15.93 -9.37 -0.81
CA GLU A 418 -16.46 -10.55 -0.12
C GLU A 418 -17.66 -11.14 -0.85
N ASN A 419 -18.61 -10.29 -1.24
CA ASN A 419 -19.84 -10.73 -1.90
C ASN A 419 -19.62 -11.26 -3.32
N ASN A 420 -18.59 -10.79 -4.03
CA ASN A 420 -18.42 -11.10 -5.46
C ASN A 420 -17.19 -11.95 -5.77
N LEU A 421 -16.09 -11.79 -5.04
CA LEU A 421 -14.77 -12.33 -5.41
C LEU A 421 -14.25 -13.40 -4.46
N VAL A 422 -14.66 -13.39 -3.19
CA VAL A 422 -14.24 -14.43 -2.24
C VAL A 422 -14.95 -15.74 -2.56
N GLN A 423 -14.16 -16.79 -2.76
CA GLN A 423 -14.63 -18.11 -3.17
C GLN A 423 -14.02 -19.19 -2.28
N ARG A 424 -14.69 -20.35 -2.22
CA ARG A 424 -14.18 -21.55 -1.55
C ARG A 424 -13.84 -22.61 -2.59
N SER A 425 -12.64 -23.19 -2.50
CA SER A 425 -12.24 -24.32 -3.34
C SER A 425 -12.93 -25.61 -2.89
N PRO A 426 -12.97 -26.66 -3.73
CA PRO A 426 -13.46 -27.98 -3.31
C PRO A 426 -12.69 -28.56 -2.10
N GLY A 427 -11.39 -28.25 -1.98
CA GLY A 427 -10.56 -28.61 -0.83
C GLY A 427 -10.75 -27.71 0.40
N GLY A 428 -11.72 -26.79 0.38
CA GLY A 428 -12.07 -25.93 1.51
C GLY A 428 -11.28 -24.62 1.61
N LEU A 429 -10.31 -24.37 0.74
CA LEU A 429 -9.45 -23.17 0.78
C LEU A 429 -10.22 -21.92 0.33
N ILE A 430 -10.08 -20.82 1.09
CA ILE A 430 -10.68 -19.53 0.75
C ILE A 430 -9.71 -18.70 -0.08
N TYR A 431 -10.11 -18.30 -1.27
CA TYR A 431 -9.30 -17.49 -2.17
C TYR A 431 -10.11 -16.34 -2.74
N VAL A 432 -9.42 -15.32 -3.25
CA VAL A 432 -10.08 -14.19 -3.93
C VAL A 432 -9.87 -14.33 -5.42
N ALA A 433 -10.96 -14.60 -6.14
CA ALA A 433 -11.00 -14.72 -7.58
C ALA A 433 -10.91 -13.34 -8.26
N GLU A 434 -10.72 -13.36 -9.57
CA GLU A 434 -10.83 -12.16 -10.39
C GLU A 434 -12.17 -12.13 -11.12
N TRP A 435 -12.54 -10.96 -11.64
CA TRP A 435 -13.83 -10.75 -12.30
C TRP A 435 -13.66 -10.01 -13.62
N ARG A 436 -14.33 -10.51 -14.66
CA ARG A 436 -14.29 -9.99 -16.04
C ARG A 436 -15.71 -9.83 -16.56
N GLY A 437 -16.25 -8.61 -16.52
CA GLY A 437 -17.50 -8.26 -17.19
C GLY A 437 -18.71 -9.13 -16.80
N GLY A 438 -18.74 -9.65 -15.57
CA GLY A 438 -19.81 -10.51 -15.05
C GLY A 438 -19.38 -11.94 -14.74
N ILE A 439 -18.22 -12.37 -15.22
CA ILE A 439 -17.73 -13.74 -15.11
C ILE A 439 -16.57 -13.80 -14.13
N LEU A 440 -16.59 -14.78 -13.21
CA LEU A 440 -15.48 -15.07 -12.31
C LEU A 440 -14.39 -15.86 -13.03
N ASP A 441 -13.16 -15.38 -12.92
CA ASP A 441 -11.95 -16.09 -13.27
C ASP A 441 -11.33 -16.66 -11.98
N HIS A 442 -11.47 -17.98 -11.80
CA HIS A 442 -11.07 -18.70 -10.58
C HIS A 442 -9.54 -18.90 -10.53
N ARG A 443 -8.83 -17.80 -10.32
CA ARG A 443 -7.39 -17.72 -10.12
C ARG A 443 -7.08 -16.70 -9.02
N MET A 444 -5.98 -16.93 -8.31
CA MET A 444 -5.47 -15.99 -7.32
C MET A 444 -3.97 -15.81 -7.56
N GLY A 445 -3.57 -14.57 -7.85
CA GLY A 445 -2.17 -14.18 -7.98
C GLY A 445 -1.48 -14.14 -6.62
N HIS A 446 -0.16 -14.34 -6.59
CA HIS A 446 0.60 -14.18 -5.34
C HIS A 446 0.44 -12.78 -4.74
N LEU A 447 0.32 -11.75 -5.58
CA LEU A 447 0.12 -10.38 -5.13
C LEU A 447 -1.11 -10.25 -4.24
N ALA A 448 -2.21 -10.93 -4.57
CA ALA A 448 -3.45 -10.91 -3.79
C ALA A 448 -3.26 -11.46 -2.35
N CYS A 449 -2.17 -12.16 -2.03
CA CYS A 449 -1.87 -12.61 -0.67
C CYS A 449 -1.67 -11.47 0.33
N PHE A 450 -1.34 -10.26 -0.13
CA PHE A 450 -1.29 -9.08 0.74
C PHE A 450 -2.65 -8.82 1.44
N SER A 451 -3.75 -9.23 0.80
CA SER A 451 -5.10 -8.96 1.28
C SER A 451 -5.42 -9.59 2.63
N GLY A 452 -4.77 -10.71 2.99
CA GLY A 452 -4.89 -11.28 4.34
C GLY A 452 -4.38 -10.30 5.41
N GLY A 453 -3.20 -9.71 5.19
CA GLY A 453 -2.67 -8.67 6.07
C GLY A 453 -3.52 -7.40 6.07
N MET A 454 -3.95 -6.94 4.89
CA MET A 454 -4.82 -5.77 4.73
C MET A 454 -6.14 -5.89 5.49
N ILE A 455 -6.82 -7.04 5.39
CA ILE A 455 -8.08 -7.31 6.11
C ILE A 455 -7.81 -7.41 7.61
N GLY A 456 -6.72 -8.07 8.00
CA GLY A 456 -6.30 -8.20 9.39
C GLY A 456 -6.10 -6.86 10.09
N ILE A 457 -5.39 -5.91 9.46
CA ILE A 457 -5.22 -4.55 10.03
C ILE A 457 -6.52 -3.75 10.04
N GLY A 458 -7.45 -4.01 9.11
CA GLY A 458 -8.77 -3.38 9.05
C GLY A 458 -9.77 -3.90 10.08
N ALA A 459 -9.53 -5.07 10.67
CA ALA A 459 -10.47 -5.75 11.56
C ALA A 459 -10.70 -5.03 12.90
N GLU A 460 -9.77 -4.18 13.35
CA GLU A 460 -9.85 -3.54 14.66
C GLU A 460 -11.07 -2.63 14.85
N HIS A 461 -11.78 -2.23 13.79
CA HIS A 461 -12.80 -1.18 13.85
C HIS A 461 -14.26 -1.65 13.75
N GLY A 462 -14.49 -2.96 13.57
CA GLY A 462 -15.84 -3.53 13.57
C GLY A 462 -16.41 -3.77 14.98
N SER A 463 -17.69 -4.15 15.04
CA SER A 463 -18.23 -4.83 16.24
C SER A 463 -17.41 -6.10 16.53
N PRO A 464 -17.49 -6.68 17.74
CA PRO A 464 -16.79 -7.93 18.05
C PRO A 464 -17.01 -9.03 16.99
N GLU A 465 -18.22 -9.12 16.46
CA GLU A 465 -18.62 -10.09 15.44
C GLU A 465 -17.99 -9.76 14.08
N THR A 466 -18.07 -8.51 13.62
CA THR A 466 -17.43 -8.07 12.37
C THR A 466 -15.92 -8.22 12.44
N ARG A 467 -15.31 -7.88 13.58
CA ARG A 467 -13.88 -8.05 13.82
C ARG A 467 -13.47 -9.51 13.71
N GLN A 468 -14.20 -10.41 14.38
CA GLN A 468 -13.90 -11.84 14.32
C GLN A 468 -14.05 -12.38 12.89
N HIS A 469 -15.12 -12.02 12.19
CA HIS A 469 -15.34 -12.40 10.79
C HIS A 469 -14.20 -11.94 9.87
N GLN A 470 -13.75 -10.69 10.00
CA GLN A 470 -12.64 -10.16 9.22
C GLN A 470 -11.30 -10.85 9.56
N LEU A 471 -11.04 -11.14 10.84
CA LEU A 471 -9.86 -11.90 11.25
C LEU A 471 -9.90 -13.34 10.73
N ASP A 472 -11.06 -13.99 10.73
CA ASP A 472 -11.24 -15.33 10.18
C ASP A 472 -11.01 -15.33 8.67
N LEU A 473 -11.57 -14.34 7.95
CA LEU A 473 -11.33 -14.18 6.52
C LEU A 473 -9.84 -13.94 6.22
N ALA A 474 -9.20 -13.05 6.96
CA ALA A 474 -7.77 -12.77 6.86
C ALA A 474 -6.93 -14.04 7.07
N ALA A 475 -7.20 -14.78 8.14
CA ALA A 475 -6.50 -16.03 8.46
C ALA A 475 -6.71 -17.10 7.38
N ASN A 476 -7.93 -17.23 6.86
CA ASN A 476 -8.24 -18.19 5.79
C ASN A 476 -7.54 -17.84 4.48
N ILE A 477 -7.49 -16.57 4.08
CA ILE A 477 -6.73 -16.12 2.91
C ILE A 477 -5.23 -16.35 3.11
N THR A 478 -4.70 -16.01 4.29
CA THR A 478 -3.29 -16.28 4.64
C THR A 478 -2.97 -17.77 4.62
N HIS A 479 -3.89 -18.63 5.08
CA HIS A 479 -3.73 -20.08 5.02
C HIS A 479 -3.70 -20.60 3.59
N THR A 480 -4.59 -20.13 2.72
CA THR A 480 -4.60 -20.41 1.29
C THR A 480 -3.28 -20.00 0.63
N CYS A 481 -2.75 -18.83 0.97
CA CYS A 481 -1.43 -18.40 0.52
C CYS A 481 -0.32 -19.31 1.07
N HIS A 482 -0.31 -19.66 2.35
CA HIS A 482 0.66 -20.62 2.89
C HIS A 482 0.62 -21.98 2.16
N GLU A 483 -0.58 -22.50 1.88
CA GLU A 483 -0.75 -23.73 1.11
C GLU A 483 -0.17 -23.61 -0.31
N SER A 484 -0.29 -22.45 -0.95
CA SER A 484 0.32 -22.23 -2.27
C SER A 484 1.84 -22.36 -2.26
N TYR A 485 2.51 -22.02 -1.15
CA TYR A 485 3.95 -22.24 -0.97
C TYR A 485 4.25 -23.71 -0.69
N ARG A 486 3.55 -24.29 0.31
CA ARG A 486 3.80 -25.66 0.79
C ARG A 486 3.62 -26.72 -0.30
N ARG A 487 2.72 -26.48 -1.25
CA ARG A 487 2.42 -27.40 -2.36
C ARG A 487 3.44 -27.34 -3.50
N THR A 488 4.42 -26.44 -3.44
CA THR A 488 5.54 -26.41 -4.40
C THR A 488 6.73 -27.20 -3.89
N ARG A 489 7.54 -27.74 -4.81
CA ARG A 489 8.76 -28.48 -4.47
C ARG A 489 9.83 -27.60 -3.81
N SER A 490 9.89 -26.33 -4.18
CA SER A 490 10.83 -25.35 -3.65
C SER A 490 10.40 -24.74 -2.31
N GLY A 491 9.13 -24.90 -1.91
CA GLY A 491 8.56 -24.16 -0.80
C GLY A 491 8.35 -22.67 -1.11
N ALA A 492 8.36 -22.27 -2.38
CA ALA A 492 8.12 -20.91 -2.85
C ALA A 492 6.94 -20.89 -3.84
N THR A 493 5.99 -19.98 -3.64
CA THR A 493 4.79 -19.89 -4.49
C THR A 493 5.10 -19.48 -5.93
N LEU A 494 4.18 -19.85 -6.83
CA LEU A 494 4.13 -19.35 -8.21
C LEU A 494 3.55 -17.93 -8.25
N SER A 495 3.89 -17.16 -9.29
CA SER A 495 3.33 -15.81 -9.53
C SER A 495 1.81 -15.81 -9.69
N THR A 496 1.22 -16.90 -10.16
CA THR A 496 -0.23 -17.11 -10.26
C THR A 496 -0.58 -18.55 -9.95
N CYS A 497 -1.60 -18.76 -9.11
CA CYS A 497 -2.16 -20.07 -8.83
C CYS A 497 -3.53 -20.22 -9.49
N HIS A 498 -3.63 -21.18 -10.43
CA HIS A 498 -4.89 -21.54 -11.07
C HIS A 498 -5.67 -22.57 -10.27
N ARG A 499 -6.97 -22.70 -10.58
CA ARG A 499 -7.91 -23.70 -10.04
C ARG A 499 -7.28 -25.07 -9.72
N VAL A 500 -6.41 -25.58 -10.60
CA VAL A 500 -5.74 -26.90 -10.52
C VAL A 500 -4.91 -27.11 -9.25
N LEU A 501 -4.29 -26.06 -8.67
CA LEU A 501 -3.52 -26.19 -7.42
C LEU A 501 -4.40 -26.32 -6.17
N TRP A 502 -5.70 -26.05 -6.29
CA TRP A 502 -6.66 -25.99 -5.18
C TRP A 502 -7.57 -27.24 -5.09
N TYR A 503 -7.34 -28.25 -5.94
CA TYR A 503 -8.14 -29.49 -6.05
C TYR A 503 -7.59 -30.69 -5.26
N HIS A 504 -6.35 -30.61 -4.78
CA HIS A 504 -5.77 -31.59 -3.85
C HIS A 504 -5.65 -30.97 -2.46
#